data_AF-A0A367M305-F1
#
_entry.id   AF-A0A367M305-F1
#
_cell.length_a   1.000
_cell.length_b   1.000
_cell.length_c   1.000
_cell.angle_alpha   90.00
_cell.angle_beta   90.00
_cell.angle_gamma   90.00
#
_symmetry.space_group_name_H-M   'P 1'
#
loop_
_entity.id
_entity.type
_entity.pdbx_description
1 polymer ?
#
loop_
_entity_poly.entity_id
_entity_poly.type
_entity_poly.pdbx_seq_one_letter_code
_entity_poly.pdbx_strand_id
1 'polypeptide(L)'
;LALALVLAMRGFWLGLHGAEGIRRREGWLMFLGLGLGLLAKGPLTLILAGLPIGLWTLLEWRWRALWRGLPWIRGSLLMLLVAAPWYLLAELKTPGFLEYFLLGEHWQRFVTAGWDGDRYGNAHAYPYGSVWLFLLAAAFPWSLWLPLLLWLGWRQRGEVVDGVASRRRYWLFWGLAPCLFFTFAGNVLWTYVLPGLPALALLAADLLRAPLARSAWLRRGGLACLALTPLLFALFLGSLLLGSRAEQKSTAALLASDAGWRERPLVFWPKRPYSAVFYSGGRAQRAEDSELAGWLRRDALLAIRSRSFGALPDEVRQRLRCRPPVGQYQLCQGVAPPG
;
A
#
# COMPACT_ATOMS: atom_id res chain seq x y z
N LEU A 1 -2.04 0.88 8.61
CA LEU A 1 -2.27 2.28 8.15
C LEU A 1 -3.74 2.66 8.05
N ALA A 2 -4.59 1.97 7.26
CA ALA A 2 -5.98 2.38 7.04
C ALA A 2 -6.76 2.61 8.36
N LEU A 3 -6.67 1.68 9.31
CA LEU A 3 -7.25 1.83 10.65
C LEU A 3 -6.75 3.10 11.38
N ALA A 4 -5.44 3.35 11.34
CA ALA A 4 -4.83 4.50 11.99
C ALA A 4 -5.31 5.82 11.39
N LEU A 5 -5.41 5.90 10.06
CA LEU A 5 -5.99 7.07 9.39
C LEU A 5 -7.48 7.22 9.64
N VAL A 6 -8.27 6.14 9.67
CA VAL A 6 -9.69 6.21 10.04
C VAL A 6 -9.85 6.74 11.46
N LEU A 7 -9.02 6.27 12.40
CA LEU A 7 -9.00 6.76 13.77
C LEU A 7 -8.64 8.25 13.83
N ALA A 8 -7.60 8.65 13.09
CA ALA A 8 -7.15 10.04 13.01
C ALA A 8 -8.26 10.97 12.47
N MET A 9 -8.86 10.60 11.35
CA MET A 9 -9.84 11.39 10.62
C MET A 9 -11.19 11.44 11.34
N ARG A 10 -11.64 10.30 11.90
CA ARG A 10 -12.82 10.27 12.77
C ARG A 10 -12.61 11.12 14.03
N GLY A 11 -11.45 10.97 14.68
CA GLY A 11 -11.09 11.72 15.88
C GLY A 11 -11.06 13.23 15.64
N PHE A 12 -10.51 13.65 14.49
CA PHE A 12 -10.56 15.05 14.06
C PHE A 12 -12.00 15.57 13.95
N TRP A 13 -12.84 14.88 13.16
CA TRP A 13 -14.19 15.36 12.89
C TRP A 13 -15.05 15.42 14.16
N LEU A 14 -15.01 14.37 14.98
CA LEU A 14 -15.78 14.27 16.21
C LEU A 14 -15.18 15.10 17.36
N GLY A 15 -13.88 15.39 17.36
CA GLY A 15 -13.28 16.33 18.30
C GLY A 15 -13.82 17.75 18.13
N LEU A 16 -14.10 18.14 16.89
CA LEU A 16 -14.67 19.45 16.56
C LEU A 16 -16.21 19.49 16.62
N HIS A 17 -16.89 18.43 16.19
CA HIS A 17 -18.35 18.43 15.97
C HIS A 17 -19.14 17.41 16.79
N GLY A 18 -18.46 16.56 17.59
CA GLY A 18 -19.12 15.56 18.41
C GLY A 18 -19.89 16.18 19.57
N ALA A 19 -20.70 15.36 20.25
CA ALA A 19 -21.32 15.77 21.51
C ALA A 19 -20.26 16.05 22.58
N GLU A 20 -20.55 16.95 23.52
CA GLU A 20 -19.60 17.44 24.53
C GLU A 20 -18.86 16.30 25.28
N GLY A 21 -19.59 15.25 25.66
CA GLY A 21 -19.03 14.10 26.38
C GLY A 21 -18.01 13.26 25.59
N ILE A 22 -17.97 13.34 24.25
CA ILE A 22 -17.03 12.55 23.42
C ILE A 22 -15.92 13.40 22.79
N ARG A 23 -16.12 14.71 22.61
CA ARG A 23 -15.18 15.59 21.89
C ARG A 23 -13.74 15.48 22.39
N ARG A 24 -13.56 15.51 23.72
CA ARG A 24 -12.22 15.40 24.32
C ARG A 24 -11.55 14.08 23.95
N ARG A 25 -12.23 12.95 24.15
CA ARG A 25 -11.73 11.61 23.80
C ARG A 25 -11.36 11.53 22.33
N GLU A 26 -12.22 12.00 21.45
CA GLU A 26 -12.03 11.94 20.00
C GLU A 26 -10.85 12.82 19.54
N GLY A 27 -10.68 13.99 20.15
CA GLY A 27 -9.50 14.83 19.95
C GLY A 27 -8.20 14.11 20.29
N TRP A 28 -8.16 13.28 21.34
CA TRP A 28 -6.99 12.43 21.64
C TRP A 28 -6.82 11.26 20.67
N LEU A 29 -7.93 10.62 20.26
CA LEU A 29 -7.91 9.53 19.28
C LEU A 29 -7.36 10.01 17.93
N MET A 30 -7.55 11.29 17.57
CA MET A 30 -6.90 11.88 16.40
C MET A 30 -5.39 11.66 16.44
N PHE A 31 -4.74 12.09 17.52
CA PHE A 31 -3.28 12.02 17.67
C PHE A 31 -2.78 10.59 17.90
N LEU A 32 -3.55 9.75 18.60
CA LEU A 32 -3.24 8.33 18.70
C LEU A 32 -3.23 7.67 17.31
N GLY A 33 -4.23 7.98 16.47
CA GLY A 33 -4.29 7.54 15.08
C GLY A 33 -3.08 8.02 14.27
N LEU A 34 -2.67 9.27 14.42
CA LEU A 34 -1.45 9.79 13.78
C LEU A 34 -0.19 9.04 14.25
N GLY A 35 -0.05 8.77 15.55
CA GLY A 35 1.09 8.03 16.11
C GLY A 35 1.17 6.60 15.60
N LEU A 36 0.05 5.88 15.59
CA LEU A 36 -0.05 4.54 15.00
C LEU A 36 0.22 4.55 13.49
N GLY A 37 -0.20 5.60 12.80
CA GLY A 37 0.06 5.74 11.37
C GLY A 37 1.54 6.01 11.07
N LEU A 38 2.22 6.83 11.88
CA LEU A 38 3.67 7.01 11.80
C LEU A 38 4.38 5.65 11.91
N LEU A 39 4.07 4.84 12.92
CA LEU A 39 4.64 3.49 13.03
C LEU A 39 4.32 2.59 11.83
N ALA A 40 3.13 2.72 11.24
CA ALA A 40 2.69 1.85 10.16
C ALA A 40 3.24 2.22 8.78
N LYS A 41 3.38 3.52 8.46
CA LYS A 41 3.82 3.98 7.13
C LYS A 41 4.54 5.33 7.15
N GLY A 42 5.16 5.68 8.27
CA GLY A 42 6.01 6.86 8.37
C GLY A 42 5.28 8.20 8.25
N PRO A 43 6.04 9.29 7.97
CA PRO A 43 5.52 10.66 7.85
C PRO A 43 4.40 10.84 6.84
N LEU A 44 4.25 9.93 5.86
CA LEU A 44 3.15 9.95 4.90
C LEU A 44 1.77 10.03 5.57
N THR A 45 1.61 9.46 6.77
CA THR A 45 0.38 9.57 7.56
C THR A 45 0.00 11.02 7.83
N LEU A 46 0.97 11.88 8.17
CA LEU A 46 0.73 13.29 8.47
C LEU A 46 0.25 14.03 7.22
N ILE A 47 0.78 13.67 6.05
CA ILE A 47 0.35 14.24 4.77
C ILE A 47 -1.08 13.80 4.45
N LEU A 48 -1.36 12.50 4.53
CA LEU A 48 -2.68 11.95 4.17
C LEU A 48 -3.80 12.38 5.13
N ALA A 49 -3.48 12.71 6.39
CA ALA A 49 -4.43 13.32 7.32
C ALA A 49 -4.47 14.85 7.21
N GLY A 50 -3.30 15.48 7.11
CA GLY A 50 -3.14 16.93 7.10
C GLY A 50 -3.71 17.59 5.85
N LEU A 51 -3.50 17.00 4.67
CA LEU A 51 -4.02 17.52 3.41
C LEU A 51 -5.56 17.70 3.43
N PRO A 52 -6.38 16.68 3.73
CA PRO A 52 -7.82 16.84 3.77
C PRO A 52 -8.32 17.73 4.92
N ILE A 53 -7.68 17.69 6.08
CA ILE A 53 -7.99 18.59 7.21
C ILE A 53 -7.70 20.04 6.82
N GLY A 54 -6.57 20.30 6.18
CA GLY A 54 -6.15 21.62 5.72
C GLY A 54 -7.07 22.16 4.63
N LEU A 55 -7.38 21.36 3.61
CA LEU A 55 -8.31 21.73 2.54
C LEU A 55 -9.71 22.07 3.08
N TRP A 56 -10.23 21.25 4.00
CA TRP A 56 -11.49 21.53 4.67
C TRP A 56 -11.44 22.81 5.52
N THR A 57 -10.39 22.99 6.31
CA THR A 57 -10.25 24.16 7.20
C THR A 57 -10.13 25.45 6.40
N LEU A 58 -9.38 25.41 5.29
CA LEU A 58 -9.22 26.53 4.37
C LEU A 58 -10.55 26.89 3.70
N LEU A 59 -11.27 25.91 3.15
CA LEU A 59 -12.54 26.14 2.45
C LEU A 59 -13.63 26.67 3.39
N GLU A 60 -13.69 26.16 4.62
CA GLU A 60 -14.75 26.50 5.59
C GLU A 60 -14.36 27.67 6.51
N TRP A 61 -13.14 28.19 6.37
CA TRP A 61 -12.57 29.27 7.19
C TRP A 61 -12.56 29.01 8.70
N ARG A 62 -12.37 27.76 9.11
CA ARG A 62 -12.52 27.31 10.53
C ARG A 62 -11.21 27.20 11.30
N TRP A 63 -10.24 28.05 10.98
CA TRP A 63 -8.91 28.07 11.61
C TRP A 63 -8.97 28.17 13.14
N ARG A 64 -9.80 29.07 13.68
CA ARG A 64 -9.94 29.23 15.13
C ARG A 64 -10.50 27.97 15.80
N ALA A 65 -11.47 27.31 15.17
CA ALA A 65 -12.04 26.08 15.69
C ALA A 65 -11.03 24.92 15.64
N LEU A 66 -10.23 24.83 14.58
CA LEU A 66 -9.14 23.86 14.45
C LEU A 66 -8.13 23.98 15.60
N TRP A 67 -7.61 25.19 15.84
CA TRP A 67 -6.54 25.42 16.82
C TRP A 67 -7.02 25.37 18.28
N ARG A 68 -8.24 25.82 18.57
CA ARG A 68 -8.79 25.83 19.94
C ARG A 68 -9.55 24.56 20.29
N GLY A 69 -10.08 23.84 19.29
CA GLY A 69 -10.97 22.71 19.49
C GLY A 69 -10.27 21.36 19.70
N LEU A 70 -8.95 21.28 19.51
CA LEU A 70 -8.18 20.04 19.58
C LEU A 70 -6.95 20.19 20.50
N PRO A 71 -6.52 19.12 21.19
CA PRO A 71 -5.41 19.18 22.13
C PRO A 71 -4.05 19.14 21.42
N TRP A 72 -3.72 20.13 20.57
CA TRP A 72 -2.53 20.10 19.71
C TRP A 72 -1.21 19.80 20.43
N ILE A 73 -0.91 20.50 21.51
CA ILE A 73 0.34 20.28 22.26
C ILE A 73 0.35 18.90 22.90
N ARG A 74 -0.63 18.61 23.77
CA ARG A 74 -0.67 17.35 24.53
C ARG A 74 -0.89 16.12 23.64
N GLY A 75 -1.67 16.29 22.58
CA GLY A 75 -1.90 15.28 21.56
C GLY A 75 -0.65 15.00 20.74
N SER A 76 0.10 16.03 20.34
CA SER A 76 1.38 15.82 19.63
C SER A 76 2.40 15.12 20.53
N LEU A 77 2.43 15.42 21.84
CA LEU A 77 3.24 14.66 22.80
C LEU A 77 2.81 13.19 22.86
N LEU A 78 1.51 12.88 22.87
CA LEU A 78 1.03 11.50 22.77
C LEU A 78 1.46 10.82 21.47
N MET A 79 1.32 11.49 20.33
CA MET A 79 1.73 10.98 19.02
C MET A 79 3.23 10.63 19.01
N LEU A 80 4.07 11.51 19.55
CA LEU A 80 5.50 11.28 19.66
C LEU A 80 5.82 10.16 20.65
N LEU A 81 5.13 10.11 21.80
CA LEU A 81 5.31 9.03 22.77
C LEU A 81 4.99 7.65 22.18
N VAL A 82 4.04 7.57 21.25
CA VAL A 82 3.71 6.33 20.53
C VAL A 82 4.78 5.99 19.47
N ALA A 83 5.19 6.97 18.65
CA ALA A 83 6.03 6.69 17.47
C ALA A 83 7.55 6.75 17.73
N ALA A 84 7.99 7.75 18.50
CA ALA A 84 9.41 8.05 18.67
C ALA A 84 10.22 6.93 19.33
N PRO A 85 9.73 6.20 20.36
CA PRO A 85 10.54 5.15 20.98
C PRO A 85 11.01 4.08 19.99
N TRP A 86 10.14 3.67 19.05
CA TRP A 86 10.51 2.68 18.04
C TRP A 86 11.51 3.25 17.03
N TYR A 87 11.32 4.49 16.57
CA TYR A 87 12.27 5.16 15.67
C TYR A 87 13.66 5.30 16.28
N LEU A 88 13.74 5.70 17.55
CA LEU A 88 15.01 5.86 18.25
C LEU A 88 15.69 4.50 18.45
N LEU A 89 14.97 3.46 18.85
CA LEU A 89 15.53 2.11 18.99
C LEU A 89 15.99 1.52 17.65
N ALA A 90 15.27 1.80 16.56
CA ALA A 90 15.66 1.37 15.22
C ALA A 90 16.97 2.05 14.78
N GLU A 91 17.11 3.36 15.02
CA GLU A 91 18.34 4.10 14.76
C GLU A 91 19.52 3.58 15.60
N LEU A 92 19.32 3.37 16.90
CA LEU A 92 20.37 2.86 17.79
C LEU A 92 20.86 1.47 17.38
N LYS A 93 19.94 0.61 16.91
CA LYS A 93 20.27 -0.75 16.47
C LYS A 93 20.89 -0.78 15.08
N THR A 94 20.56 0.18 14.22
CA THR A 94 21.03 0.25 12.83
C THR A 94 21.26 1.71 12.46
N PRO A 95 22.44 2.27 12.82
CA PRO A 95 22.76 3.66 12.53
C PRO A 95 22.59 4.00 11.04
N GLY A 96 21.99 5.16 10.76
CA GLY A 96 21.59 5.58 9.41
C GLY A 96 20.21 5.10 8.97
N PHE A 97 19.47 4.38 9.84
CA PHE A 97 18.11 3.95 9.56
C PHE A 97 17.17 5.12 9.29
N LEU A 98 17.20 6.18 10.11
CA LEU A 98 16.32 7.34 9.96
C LEU A 98 16.62 8.13 8.70
N GLU A 99 17.88 8.27 8.31
CA GLU A 99 18.25 8.90 7.04
C GLU A 99 17.67 8.11 5.86
N TYR A 100 17.90 6.80 5.84
CA TYR A 100 17.34 5.91 4.82
C TYR A 100 15.80 5.93 4.82
N PHE A 101 15.17 5.80 5.98
CA PHE A 101 13.72 5.69 6.11
C PHE A 101 13.01 7.02 5.82
N LEU A 102 13.50 8.15 6.30
CA LEU A 102 12.84 9.45 6.10
C LEU A 102 13.23 10.08 4.77
N LEU A 103 14.52 10.11 4.42
CA LEU A 103 14.97 10.76 3.18
C LEU A 103 14.87 9.82 1.98
N GLY A 104 15.37 8.59 2.09
CA GLY A 104 15.30 7.62 1.00
C GLY A 104 13.87 7.21 0.69
N GLU A 105 13.24 6.52 1.64
CA GLU A 105 11.94 5.86 1.42
C GLU A 105 10.74 6.81 1.28
N HIS A 106 10.81 8.04 1.81
CA HIS A 106 9.71 9.00 1.68
C HIS A 106 10.01 10.14 0.72
N TRP A 107 11.17 10.79 0.82
CA TRP A 107 11.48 11.93 -0.04
C TRP A 107 11.96 11.51 -1.42
N GLN A 108 13.07 10.78 -1.52
CA GLN A 108 13.64 10.35 -2.80
C GLN A 108 12.66 9.44 -3.55
N ARG A 109 12.00 8.51 -2.86
CA ARG A 109 10.95 7.67 -3.46
C ARG A 109 9.77 8.47 -4.03
N PHE A 110 9.46 9.64 -3.47
CA PHE A 110 8.38 10.49 -3.98
C PHE A 110 8.82 11.31 -5.19
N VAL A 111 10.02 11.90 -5.15
CA VAL A 111 10.48 12.86 -6.17
C VAL A 111 11.21 12.19 -7.34
N THR A 112 11.91 11.09 -7.10
CA THR A 112 12.74 10.40 -8.11
C THR A 112 11.99 9.22 -8.71
N ALA A 113 11.57 9.34 -9.97
CA ALA A 113 10.97 8.21 -10.70
C ALA A 113 11.97 7.05 -10.84
N GLY A 114 11.53 5.81 -10.56
CA GLY A 114 12.39 4.64 -10.69
C GLY A 114 13.49 4.52 -9.62
N TRP A 115 13.32 5.16 -8.46
CA TRP A 115 14.28 5.17 -7.37
C TRP A 115 14.82 3.77 -7.03
N ASP A 116 16.12 3.56 -7.25
CA ASP A 116 16.83 2.28 -7.07
C ASP A 116 17.38 2.09 -5.64
N GLY A 117 17.21 3.09 -4.77
CA GLY A 117 17.61 3.00 -3.37
C GLY A 117 16.68 2.13 -2.51
N ASP A 118 15.59 1.61 -3.07
CA ASP A 118 14.62 0.77 -2.37
C ASP A 118 15.26 -0.58 -2.02
N ARG A 119 15.66 -0.74 -0.74
CA ARG A 119 16.30 -1.97 -0.27
C ARG A 119 15.32 -3.13 -0.13
N TYR A 120 14.00 -2.91 -0.17
CA TYR A 120 12.99 -3.90 0.20
C TYR A 120 11.78 -4.00 -0.76
N GLY A 121 11.75 -3.19 -1.81
CA GLY A 121 10.65 -3.13 -2.77
C GLY A 121 11.15 -2.99 -4.22
N ASN A 122 10.21 -2.78 -5.14
CA ASN A 122 10.54 -2.36 -6.50
C ASN A 122 9.82 -1.04 -6.75
N ALA A 123 10.55 -0.07 -7.31
CA ALA A 123 9.97 1.14 -7.84
C ALA A 123 8.98 0.80 -8.97
N HIS A 124 7.74 1.28 -8.83
CA HIS A 124 6.73 1.15 -9.88
C HIS A 124 6.49 2.53 -10.47
N ALA A 125 7.22 2.81 -11.55
CA ALA A 125 7.03 4.02 -12.33
C ALA A 125 5.78 3.85 -13.21
N TYR A 126 4.73 4.58 -12.86
CA TYR A 126 3.56 4.76 -13.72
C TYR A 126 3.51 6.22 -14.18
N PRO A 127 2.87 6.53 -15.32
CA PRO A 127 2.63 7.91 -15.73
C PRO A 127 1.95 8.72 -14.61
N TYR A 128 2.30 10.00 -14.49
CA TYR A 128 1.67 10.89 -13.51
C TYR A 128 0.15 10.89 -13.65
N GLY A 129 -0.54 10.89 -12.51
CA GLY A 129 -2.01 10.80 -12.48
C GLY A 129 -2.58 9.37 -12.61
N SER A 130 -1.78 8.33 -12.82
CA SER A 130 -2.28 6.93 -12.84
C SER A 130 -3.02 6.53 -11.56
N VAL A 131 -2.74 7.20 -10.44
CA VAL A 131 -3.44 7.03 -9.16
C VAL A 131 -4.96 7.21 -9.25
N TRP A 132 -5.44 8.08 -10.16
CA TRP A 132 -6.88 8.28 -10.36
C TRP A 132 -7.55 7.03 -10.94
N LEU A 133 -6.89 6.37 -11.90
CA LEU A 133 -7.37 5.10 -12.44
C LEU A 133 -7.36 4.00 -11.38
N PHE A 134 -6.34 3.98 -10.52
CA PHE A 134 -6.31 3.05 -9.38
C PHE A 134 -7.45 3.29 -8.41
N LEU A 135 -7.82 4.55 -8.15
CA LEU A 135 -8.99 4.87 -7.33
C LEU A 135 -10.28 4.38 -7.98
N LEU A 136 -10.47 4.61 -9.29
CA LEU A 136 -11.65 4.15 -10.02
C LEU A 136 -11.78 2.62 -9.99
N ALA A 137 -10.66 1.92 -10.14
CA ALA A 137 -10.63 0.46 -10.04
C ALA A 137 -10.89 -0.03 -8.60
N ALA A 138 -10.23 0.56 -7.60
CA ALA A 138 -10.36 0.17 -6.20
C ALA A 138 -11.75 0.48 -5.62
N ALA A 139 -12.42 1.52 -6.11
CA ALA A 139 -13.77 1.90 -5.70
C ALA A 139 -14.86 1.26 -6.58
N PHE A 140 -14.54 0.46 -7.60
CA PHE A 140 -15.55 -0.18 -8.44
C PHE A 140 -16.43 -1.13 -7.59
N PRO A 141 -17.77 -1.13 -7.73
CA PRO A 141 -18.59 -0.39 -8.71
C PRO A 141 -18.98 1.04 -8.31
N TRP A 142 -18.68 1.44 -7.07
CA TRP A 142 -19.01 2.78 -6.54
C TRP A 142 -18.34 3.92 -7.28
N SER A 143 -17.22 3.68 -7.98
CA SER A 143 -16.58 4.67 -8.84
C SER A 143 -17.48 5.20 -9.96
N LEU A 144 -18.47 4.42 -10.41
CA LEU A 144 -19.47 4.87 -11.39
C LEU A 144 -20.67 5.52 -10.71
N TRP A 145 -21.09 4.96 -9.57
CA TRP A 145 -22.32 5.36 -8.89
C TRP A 145 -22.18 6.62 -8.03
N LEU A 146 -21.05 6.78 -7.34
CA LEU A 146 -20.81 7.90 -6.44
C LEU A 146 -20.76 9.26 -7.16
N PRO A 147 -20.10 9.41 -8.33
CA PRO A 147 -20.15 10.66 -9.09
C PRO A 147 -21.57 11.05 -9.50
N LEU A 148 -22.41 10.08 -9.88
CA LEU A 148 -23.82 10.33 -10.21
C LEU A 148 -24.59 10.86 -9.00
N LEU A 149 -24.43 10.25 -7.82
CA LEU A 149 -25.07 10.72 -6.59
C LEU A 149 -24.60 12.12 -6.20
N LEU A 150 -23.32 12.41 -6.35
CA LEU A 150 -22.76 13.74 -6.11
C LEU A 150 -23.31 14.78 -7.07
N TRP A 151 -23.39 14.46 -8.37
CA TRP A 151 -23.93 15.35 -9.40
C TRP A 151 -25.42 15.66 -9.17
N LEU A 152 -26.23 14.65 -8.90
CA LEU A 152 -27.65 14.84 -8.61
C LEU A 152 -27.87 15.61 -7.30
N GLY A 153 -27.07 15.32 -6.27
CA GLY A 153 -27.11 16.05 -5.00
C GLY A 153 -26.66 17.52 -5.14
N TRP A 154 -25.76 17.80 -6.09
CA TRP A 154 -25.35 19.17 -6.42
C TRP A 154 -26.43 19.94 -7.19
N ARG A 155 -27.25 19.27 -8.00
CA ARG A 155 -28.38 19.89 -8.72
C ARG A 155 -29.59 20.13 -7.84
N GLN A 156 -29.84 19.26 -6.86
CA GLN A 156 -30.96 19.39 -5.91
C GLN A 156 -30.61 20.25 -4.69
N ARG A 157 -29.84 21.33 -4.88
CA ARG A 157 -29.52 22.31 -3.83
C ARG A 157 -30.80 23.04 -3.38
N GLY A 158 -31.61 22.38 -2.55
CA GLY A 158 -32.51 23.05 -1.60
C GLY A 158 -31.74 23.49 -0.36
N GLU A 159 -32.46 23.82 0.72
CA GLU A 159 -31.90 24.16 2.04
C GLU A 159 -31.13 22.97 2.67
N VAL A 160 -29.92 22.68 2.17
CA VAL A 160 -29.02 21.75 2.82
C VAL A 160 -28.44 22.45 4.04
N VAL A 161 -28.75 21.93 5.23
CA VAL A 161 -28.16 22.41 6.49
C VAL A 161 -26.64 22.46 6.35
N ASP A 162 -26.04 23.62 6.64
CA ASP A 162 -24.60 23.89 6.41
C ASP A 162 -23.67 22.81 6.99
N GLY A 163 -24.03 22.23 8.14
CA GLY A 163 -23.28 21.15 8.78
C GLY A 163 -23.19 19.85 7.97
N VAL A 164 -24.22 19.52 7.17
CA VAL A 164 -24.22 18.33 6.30
C VAL A 164 -23.32 18.56 5.09
N ALA A 165 -23.41 19.73 4.47
CA ALA A 165 -22.55 20.09 3.34
C ALA A 165 -21.06 20.12 3.74
N SER A 166 -20.74 20.71 4.89
CA SER A 166 -19.38 20.75 5.44
C SER A 166 -18.80 19.34 5.67
N ARG A 167 -19.62 18.41 6.20
CA ARG A 167 -19.23 17.00 6.40
C ARG A 167 -18.94 16.27 5.09
N ARG A 168 -19.79 16.46 4.08
CA ARG A 168 -19.60 15.84 2.76
C ARG A 168 -18.33 16.34 2.09
N ARG A 169 -18.03 17.64 2.18
CA ARG A 169 -16.77 18.23 1.68
C ARG A 169 -15.56 17.61 2.37
N TYR A 170 -15.61 17.46 3.69
CA TYR A 170 -14.55 16.79 4.46
C TYR A 170 -14.30 15.36 3.99
N TRP A 171 -15.35 14.54 3.84
CA TRP A 171 -15.20 13.17 3.34
C TRP A 171 -14.72 13.11 1.89
N LEU A 172 -15.12 14.06 1.05
CA LEU A 172 -14.62 14.16 -0.32
C LEU A 172 -13.12 14.47 -0.33
N PHE A 173 -12.66 15.46 0.44
CA PHE A 173 -11.24 15.76 0.55
C PHE A 173 -10.45 14.59 1.12
N TRP A 174 -10.95 13.91 2.16
CA TRP A 174 -10.30 12.72 2.70
C TRP A 174 -10.24 11.59 1.66
N GLY A 175 -11.33 11.33 0.95
CA GLY A 175 -11.38 10.29 -0.07
C GLY A 175 -10.43 10.54 -1.25
N LEU A 176 -10.25 11.80 -1.63
CA LEU A 176 -9.40 12.20 -2.75
C LEU A 176 -7.96 12.54 -2.35
N ALA A 177 -7.66 12.71 -1.06
CA ALA A 177 -6.34 13.10 -0.57
C ALA A 177 -5.19 12.21 -1.10
N PRO A 178 -5.31 10.86 -1.13
CA PRO A 178 -4.26 10.04 -1.72
C PRO A 178 -4.04 10.35 -3.21
N CYS A 179 -5.10 10.58 -3.98
CA CYS A 179 -4.96 10.92 -5.41
C CYS A 179 -4.32 12.28 -5.60
N LEU A 180 -4.77 13.29 -4.85
CA LEU A 180 -4.21 14.65 -4.91
C LEU A 180 -2.72 14.65 -4.59
N PHE A 181 -2.30 13.89 -3.57
CA PHE A 181 -0.89 13.81 -3.19
C PHE A 181 -0.05 12.97 -4.17
N PHE A 182 -0.48 11.74 -4.48
CA PHE A 182 0.30 10.82 -5.31
C PHE A 182 0.21 11.08 -6.81
N THR A 183 -0.59 12.05 -7.26
CA THR A 183 -0.57 12.49 -8.66
C THR A 183 0.84 12.93 -9.08
N PHE A 184 1.60 13.52 -8.16
CA PHE A 184 2.94 14.04 -8.39
C PHE A 184 4.07 13.09 -7.98
N ALA A 185 3.74 11.86 -7.56
CA ALA A 185 4.75 10.91 -7.10
C ALA A 185 5.42 10.19 -8.28
N GLY A 186 6.75 10.16 -8.29
CA GLY A 186 7.56 9.40 -9.26
C GLY A 186 7.41 7.88 -9.14
N ASN A 187 6.93 7.38 -7.99
CA ASN A 187 6.65 5.97 -7.75
C ASN A 187 5.29 5.80 -7.06
N VAL A 188 4.37 5.07 -7.70
CA VAL A 188 3.02 4.88 -7.18
C VAL A 188 2.62 3.41 -7.21
N LEU A 189 1.95 2.96 -6.15
CA LEU A 189 1.35 1.63 -6.07
C LEU A 189 -0.16 1.75 -6.13
N TRP A 190 -0.82 0.79 -6.76
CA TRP A 190 -2.29 0.75 -6.83
C TRP A 190 -2.94 0.74 -5.43
N THR A 191 -2.26 0.20 -4.42
CA THR A 191 -2.74 0.19 -3.03
C THR A 191 -2.72 1.55 -2.33
N TYR A 192 -2.09 2.58 -2.91
CA TYR A 192 -1.96 3.89 -2.26
C TYR A 192 -3.29 4.63 -2.12
N VAL A 193 -4.31 4.26 -2.90
CA VAL A 193 -5.65 4.85 -2.82
C VAL A 193 -6.51 4.29 -1.69
N LEU A 194 -6.15 3.11 -1.16
CA LEU A 194 -6.96 2.39 -0.15
C LEU A 194 -7.30 3.23 1.09
N PRO A 195 -6.39 4.08 1.63
CA PRO A 195 -6.71 4.91 2.78
C PRO A 195 -7.83 5.94 2.57
N GLY A 196 -8.18 6.28 1.32
CA GLY A 196 -9.29 7.18 0.99
C GLY A 196 -10.65 6.47 0.92
N LEU A 197 -10.67 5.15 0.70
CA LEU A 197 -11.92 4.40 0.50
C LEU A 197 -12.91 4.49 1.68
N PRO A 198 -12.50 4.48 2.97
CA PRO A 198 -13.44 4.64 4.08
C PRO A 198 -14.26 5.93 4.00
N ALA A 199 -13.63 7.04 3.59
CA ALA A 199 -14.30 8.33 3.46
C ALA A 199 -15.33 8.32 2.32
N LEU A 200 -14.97 7.71 1.18
CA LEU A 200 -15.87 7.55 0.04
C LEU A 200 -17.05 6.65 0.36
N ALA A 201 -16.84 5.60 1.17
CA ALA A 201 -17.91 4.74 1.66
C ALA A 201 -18.88 5.50 2.58
N LEU A 202 -18.36 6.33 3.50
CA LEU A 202 -19.19 7.20 4.36
C LEU A 202 -20.00 8.21 3.52
N LEU A 203 -19.36 8.82 2.52
CA LEU A 203 -20.00 9.74 1.59
C LEU A 203 -21.10 9.07 0.78
N ALA A 204 -20.84 7.88 0.24
CA ALA A 204 -21.83 7.09 -0.49
C ALA A 204 -23.03 6.72 0.40
N ALA A 205 -22.77 6.27 1.63
CA ALA A 205 -23.82 5.91 2.58
C ALA A 205 -24.70 7.12 2.95
N ASP A 206 -24.10 8.29 3.17
CA ASP A 206 -24.84 9.52 3.48
C ASP A 206 -25.71 9.98 2.30
N LEU A 207 -25.17 9.93 1.08
CA LEU A 207 -25.92 10.29 -0.14
C LEU A 207 -27.08 9.32 -0.43
N LEU A 208 -26.91 8.03 -0.16
CA LEU A 208 -27.98 7.04 -0.28
C LEU A 208 -29.07 7.18 0.78
N ARG A 209 -28.77 7.82 1.92
CA ARG A 209 -29.77 8.13 2.97
C ARG A 209 -30.44 9.49 2.76
N ALA A 210 -29.87 10.34 1.93
CA ALA A 210 -30.41 11.67 1.67
C ALA A 210 -31.78 11.59 0.95
N PRO A 211 -32.64 12.62 1.07
CA PRO A 211 -33.92 12.68 0.35
C PRO A 211 -33.82 12.45 -1.16
N LEU A 212 -32.66 12.79 -1.74
CA LEU A 212 -32.25 12.49 -3.12
C LEU A 212 -32.51 11.03 -3.52
N ALA A 213 -32.26 10.08 -2.62
CA ALA A 213 -32.42 8.65 -2.87
C ALA A 213 -33.86 8.14 -2.70
N ARG A 214 -34.86 9.04 -2.53
CA ARG A 214 -36.29 8.66 -2.59
C ARG A 214 -36.67 8.05 -3.94
N SER A 215 -35.92 8.35 -5.01
CA SER A 215 -36.07 7.66 -6.29
C SER A 215 -35.72 6.17 -6.16
N ALA A 216 -36.69 5.31 -6.47
CA ALA A 216 -36.52 3.85 -6.39
C ALA A 216 -35.39 3.33 -7.30
N TRP A 217 -35.08 4.02 -8.40
CA TRP A 217 -33.95 3.69 -9.28
C TRP A 217 -32.61 3.93 -8.56
N LEU A 218 -32.47 5.06 -7.86
CA LEU A 218 -31.21 5.40 -7.21
C LEU A 218 -30.90 4.44 -6.05
N ARG A 219 -31.93 4.08 -5.28
CA ARG A 219 -31.80 3.11 -4.20
C ARG A 219 -31.45 1.72 -4.73
N ARG A 220 -32.08 1.27 -5.82
CA ARG A 220 -31.75 -0.02 -6.47
C ARG A 220 -30.31 -0.05 -6.98
N GLY A 221 -29.83 1.01 -7.63
CA GLY A 221 -28.44 1.12 -8.08
C GLY A 221 -27.44 1.06 -6.92
N GLY A 222 -27.72 1.76 -5.82
CA GLY A 222 -26.92 1.69 -4.59
C GLY A 222 -26.89 0.30 -3.96
N LEU A 223 -28.04 -0.37 -3.88
CA LEU A 223 -28.13 -1.76 -3.38
C LEU A 223 -27.41 -2.75 -4.29
N ALA A 224 -27.47 -2.57 -5.61
CA ALA A 224 -26.71 -3.38 -6.56
C ALA A 224 -25.21 -3.19 -6.37
N CYS A 225 -24.73 -1.96 -6.18
CA CYS A 225 -23.32 -1.69 -5.87
C CYS A 225 -22.88 -2.35 -4.56
N LEU A 226 -23.72 -2.27 -3.53
CA LEU A 226 -23.49 -2.88 -2.23
C LEU A 226 -23.43 -4.42 -2.32
N ALA A 227 -24.29 -5.05 -3.12
CA ALA A 227 -24.29 -6.50 -3.34
C ALA A 227 -23.11 -6.96 -4.22
N LEU A 228 -22.72 -6.16 -5.21
CA LEU A 228 -21.63 -6.50 -6.12
C LEU A 228 -20.26 -6.39 -5.45
N THR A 229 -20.08 -5.50 -4.48
CA THR A 229 -18.80 -5.32 -3.76
C THR A 229 -18.30 -6.61 -3.07
N PRO A 230 -19.07 -7.30 -2.20
CA PRO A 230 -18.64 -8.55 -1.60
C PRO A 230 -18.50 -9.69 -2.62
N LEU A 231 -19.32 -9.70 -3.68
CA LEU A 231 -19.18 -10.68 -4.77
C LEU A 231 -17.85 -10.53 -5.49
N LEU A 232 -17.48 -9.32 -5.92
CA LEU A 232 -16.20 -9.04 -6.55
C LEU A 232 -15.03 -9.35 -5.62
N PHE A 233 -15.16 -9.02 -4.33
CA PHE A 233 -14.15 -9.36 -3.34
C PHE A 233 -14.00 -10.87 -3.17
N ALA A 234 -15.10 -11.63 -3.12
CA ALA A 234 -15.09 -13.08 -3.05
C ALA A 234 -14.47 -13.72 -4.31
N LEU A 235 -14.79 -13.21 -5.51
CA LEU A 235 -14.18 -13.65 -6.76
C LEU A 235 -12.67 -13.35 -6.79
N PHE A 236 -12.27 -12.16 -6.35
CA PHE A 236 -10.86 -11.81 -6.21
C PHE A 236 -10.14 -12.74 -5.24
N LEU A 237 -10.71 -12.97 -4.06
CA LEU A 237 -10.15 -13.87 -3.05
C LEU A 237 -10.08 -15.31 -3.56
N GLY A 238 -11.14 -15.80 -4.21
CA GLY A 238 -11.18 -17.10 -4.86
C GLY A 238 -10.07 -17.24 -5.91
N SER A 239 -9.84 -16.21 -6.72
CA SER A 239 -8.74 -16.21 -7.71
C SER A 239 -7.35 -16.26 -7.07
N LEU A 240 -7.18 -15.72 -5.85
CA LEU A 240 -5.93 -15.79 -5.12
C LEU A 240 -5.71 -17.18 -4.51
N LEU A 241 -6.76 -17.78 -3.93
CA LEU A 241 -6.71 -19.09 -3.30
C LEU A 241 -6.55 -20.21 -4.34
N LEU A 242 -7.29 -20.15 -5.44
CA LEU A 242 -7.23 -21.14 -6.53
C LEU A 242 -6.00 -20.93 -7.42
N GLY A 243 -5.48 -19.70 -7.52
CA GLY A 243 -4.50 -19.33 -8.53
C GLY A 243 -3.06 -19.78 -8.28
N SER A 244 -2.71 -20.45 -7.17
CA SER A 244 -1.33 -20.74 -6.72
C SER A 244 -0.37 -19.52 -6.78
N ARG A 245 -0.88 -18.29 -6.96
CA ARG A 245 -0.10 -17.08 -7.27
C ARG A 245 0.86 -16.72 -6.14
N ALA A 246 0.48 -17.04 -4.90
CA ALA A 246 1.33 -16.86 -3.72
C ALA A 246 2.53 -17.80 -3.75
N GLU A 247 2.32 -19.08 -4.11
CA GLU A 247 3.40 -20.06 -4.26
C GLU A 247 4.33 -19.72 -5.42
N GLN A 248 3.78 -19.24 -6.55
CA GLN A 248 4.59 -18.87 -7.71
C GLN A 248 5.55 -17.70 -7.46
N LYS A 249 5.23 -16.80 -6.52
CA LYS A 249 6.08 -15.64 -6.18
C LYS A 249 7.02 -15.92 -5.01
N SER A 250 6.82 -17.00 -4.27
CA SER A 250 7.67 -17.40 -3.15
C SER A 250 8.69 -18.45 -3.57
N THR A 251 9.91 -18.38 -3.05
CA THR A 251 10.90 -19.46 -3.22
C THR A 251 10.74 -20.57 -2.19
N ALA A 252 9.75 -20.48 -1.29
CA ALA A 252 9.49 -21.50 -0.28
C ALA A 252 9.27 -22.88 -0.91
N ALA A 253 8.39 -22.97 -1.92
CA ALA A 253 8.11 -24.23 -2.62
C ALA A 253 9.35 -24.77 -3.34
N LEU A 254 10.15 -23.90 -3.95
CA LEU A 254 11.42 -24.26 -4.59
C LEU A 254 12.40 -24.88 -3.59
N LEU A 255 12.58 -24.23 -2.43
CA LEU A 255 13.47 -24.71 -1.35
C LEU A 255 12.92 -25.96 -0.65
N ALA A 256 11.60 -26.15 -0.63
CA ALA A 256 10.98 -27.37 -0.11
C ALA A 256 11.13 -28.55 -1.10
N SER A 257 11.20 -28.28 -2.40
CA SER A 257 11.31 -29.31 -3.44
C SER A 257 12.67 -30.04 -3.46
N ASP A 258 13.70 -29.45 -2.87
CA ASP A 258 15.02 -30.06 -2.78
C ASP A 258 15.71 -29.59 -1.49
N ALA A 259 16.04 -30.49 -0.57
CA ALA A 259 16.76 -30.16 0.65
C ALA A 259 18.27 -29.94 0.42
N GLY A 260 18.80 -30.28 -0.75
CA GLY A 260 20.24 -30.27 -1.07
C GLY A 260 20.89 -28.89 -0.98
N TRP A 261 20.12 -27.80 -1.04
CA TRP A 261 20.64 -26.45 -0.80
C TRP A 261 21.15 -26.24 0.63
N ARG A 262 20.81 -27.14 1.56
CA ARG A 262 21.35 -27.11 2.93
C ARG A 262 22.81 -27.54 3.00
N GLU A 263 23.27 -28.34 2.04
CA GLU A 263 24.62 -28.89 2.00
C GLU A 263 25.47 -28.26 0.88
N ARG A 264 24.82 -27.80 -0.19
CA ARG A 264 25.47 -27.23 -1.36
C ARG A 264 25.23 -25.71 -1.46
N PRO A 265 26.15 -24.94 -2.07
CA PRO A 265 25.91 -23.52 -2.33
C PRO A 265 24.64 -23.30 -3.15
N LEU A 266 23.73 -22.46 -2.65
CA LEU A 266 22.49 -22.09 -3.34
C LEU A 266 22.65 -20.74 -4.02
N VAL A 267 22.56 -20.74 -5.34
CA VAL A 267 22.90 -19.58 -6.16
C VAL A 267 21.71 -19.23 -7.06
N PHE A 268 21.24 -17.98 -6.98
CA PHE A 268 20.14 -17.48 -7.80
C PHE A 268 20.64 -16.65 -8.97
N TRP A 269 20.03 -16.85 -10.13
CA TRP A 269 20.32 -16.07 -11.34
C TRP A 269 19.04 -15.73 -12.13
N PRO A 270 18.91 -14.51 -12.69
CA PRO A 270 19.85 -13.36 -12.59
C PRO A 270 19.65 -12.51 -11.33
N LYS A 271 18.48 -12.62 -10.68
CA LYS A 271 18.14 -11.85 -9.47
C LYS A 271 17.92 -12.82 -8.31
N ARG A 272 18.51 -12.48 -7.16
CA ARG A 272 18.24 -13.15 -5.88
C ARG A 272 16.99 -12.53 -5.24
N PRO A 273 15.86 -13.25 -5.13
CA PRO A 273 14.66 -12.71 -4.49
C PRO A 273 14.80 -12.68 -2.96
N TYR A 274 14.15 -11.74 -2.28
CA TYR A 274 14.18 -11.65 -0.81
C TYR A 274 13.63 -12.90 -0.11
N SER A 275 12.61 -13.53 -0.70
CA SER A 275 12.08 -14.80 -0.21
C SER A 275 13.17 -15.89 -0.18
N ALA A 276 14.12 -15.88 -1.12
CA ALA A 276 15.23 -16.84 -1.09
C ALA A 276 16.12 -16.61 0.12
N VAL A 277 16.46 -15.36 0.42
CA VAL A 277 17.27 -15.00 1.60
C VAL A 277 16.56 -15.44 2.88
N PHE A 278 15.26 -15.14 3.00
CA PHE A 278 14.47 -15.50 4.17
C PHE A 278 14.37 -17.02 4.38
N TYR A 279 13.87 -17.76 3.38
CA TYR A 279 13.63 -19.20 3.51
C TYR A 279 14.91 -20.06 3.51
N SER A 280 16.04 -19.53 3.00
CA SER A 280 17.35 -20.20 3.10
C SER A 280 18.13 -19.85 4.38
N GLY A 281 17.58 -18.99 5.26
CA GLY A 281 18.30 -18.52 6.44
C GLY A 281 19.56 -17.72 6.11
N GLY A 282 19.54 -16.97 5.00
CA GLY A 282 20.65 -16.12 4.55
C GLY A 282 21.68 -16.80 3.63
N ARG A 283 21.53 -18.10 3.33
CA ARG A 283 22.51 -18.85 2.51
C ARG A 283 22.42 -18.58 1.00
N ALA A 284 21.29 -18.08 0.52
CA ALA A 284 21.10 -17.79 -0.90
C ALA A 284 22.04 -16.68 -1.39
N GLN A 285 22.80 -16.98 -2.45
CA GLN A 285 23.70 -16.06 -3.12
C GLN A 285 23.14 -15.64 -4.48
N ARG A 286 23.64 -14.53 -5.03
CA ARG A 286 23.36 -14.10 -6.42
C ARG A 286 24.62 -14.38 -7.22
N ALA A 287 24.49 -14.99 -8.40
CA ALA A 287 25.58 -15.04 -9.36
C ALA A 287 25.44 -13.95 -10.41
N GLU A 288 26.57 -13.41 -10.84
CA GLU A 288 26.69 -12.67 -12.10
C GLU A 288 26.92 -13.61 -13.28
N ASP A 289 26.74 -13.10 -14.50
CA ASP A 289 26.85 -13.90 -15.73
C ASP A 289 28.23 -14.54 -15.89
N SER A 290 29.28 -13.81 -15.52
CA SER A 290 30.69 -14.27 -15.55
C SER A 290 30.99 -15.37 -14.53
N GLU A 291 30.22 -15.45 -13.45
CA GLU A 291 30.45 -16.38 -12.35
C GLU A 291 29.75 -17.73 -12.54
N LEU A 292 28.74 -17.79 -13.43
CA LEU A 292 27.91 -18.98 -13.65
C LEU A 292 28.75 -20.24 -13.91
N ALA A 293 29.75 -20.15 -14.79
CA ALA A 293 30.65 -21.27 -15.11
C ALA A 293 31.54 -21.69 -13.91
N GLY A 294 31.86 -20.76 -13.01
CA GLY A 294 32.57 -21.05 -11.76
C GLY A 294 31.70 -21.82 -10.78
N TRP A 295 30.43 -21.43 -10.66
CA TRP A 295 29.47 -22.11 -9.78
C TRP A 295 29.15 -23.54 -10.24
N LEU A 296 29.10 -23.78 -11.55
CA LEU A 296 28.94 -25.14 -12.09
C LEU A 296 30.07 -26.10 -11.67
N ARG A 297 31.30 -25.59 -11.53
CA ARG A 297 32.46 -26.39 -11.10
C ARG A 297 32.46 -26.70 -9.60
N ARG A 298 31.69 -25.96 -8.80
CA ARG A 298 31.62 -26.09 -7.33
C ARG A 298 30.43 -26.93 -6.84
N ASP A 299 29.82 -27.71 -7.72
CA ASP A 299 28.60 -28.50 -7.44
C ASP A 299 27.48 -27.65 -6.80
N ALA A 300 27.35 -26.39 -7.24
CA ALA A 300 26.33 -25.49 -6.71
C ALA A 300 24.93 -25.84 -7.27
N LEU A 301 23.91 -25.58 -6.45
CA LEU A 301 22.51 -25.59 -6.86
C LEU A 301 22.15 -24.22 -7.43
N LEU A 302 21.98 -24.15 -8.75
CA LEU A 302 21.59 -22.94 -9.46
C LEU A 302 20.07 -22.85 -9.58
N ALA A 303 19.47 -21.89 -8.88
CA ALA A 303 18.07 -21.49 -9.05
C ALA A 303 17.97 -20.46 -10.18
N ILE A 304 17.61 -20.93 -11.37
CA ILE A 304 17.48 -20.09 -12.57
C ILE A 304 16.04 -19.69 -12.78
N ARG A 305 15.78 -18.41 -13.04
CA ARG A 305 14.44 -17.95 -13.38
C ARG A 305 14.02 -18.51 -14.73
N SER A 306 12.89 -19.23 -14.79
CA SER A 306 12.48 -19.98 -16.00
C SER A 306 12.37 -19.09 -17.25
N ARG A 307 11.86 -17.86 -17.11
CA ARG A 307 11.75 -16.89 -18.22
C ARG A 307 13.11 -16.39 -18.75
N SER A 308 14.18 -16.51 -17.96
CA SER A 308 15.52 -16.04 -18.29
C SER A 308 16.41 -17.18 -18.79
N PHE A 309 15.92 -18.42 -18.79
CA PHE A 309 16.72 -19.59 -19.17
C PHE A 309 17.27 -19.50 -20.60
N GLY A 310 16.51 -18.91 -21.53
CA GLY A 310 16.96 -18.68 -22.92
C GLY A 310 18.05 -17.61 -23.06
N ALA A 311 18.31 -16.81 -22.02
CA ALA A 311 19.38 -15.81 -22.03
C ALA A 311 20.70 -16.33 -21.46
N LEU A 312 20.75 -17.59 -21.02
CA LEU A 312 22.01 -18.21 -20.58
C LEU A 312 22.96 -18.40 -21.75
N PRO A 313 24.28 -18.20 -21.57
CA PRO A 313 25.27 -18.60 -22.55
C PRO A 313 25.11 -20.08 -22.93
N ASP A 314 25.25 -20.42 -24.21
CA ASP A 314 25.01 -21.78 -24.69
C ASP A 314 25.94 -22.80 -24.03
N GLU A 315 27.19 -22.43 -23.75
CA GLU A 315 28.16 -23.25 -23.00
C GLU A 315 27.67 -23.64 -21.60
N VAL A 316 27.00 -22.71 -20.91
CA VAL A 316 26.43 -22.94 -19.58
C VAL A 316 25.17 -23.79 -19.71
N ARG A 317 24.32 -23.50 -20.70
CA ARG A 317 23.05 -24.20 -20.90
C ARG A 317 23.25 -25.69 -21.21
N GLN A 318 24.25 -26.04 -22.01
CA GLN A 318 24.56 -27.43 -22.36
C GLN A 318 25.10 -28.24 -21.17
N ARG A 319 25.66 -27.56 -20.16
CA ARG A 319 26.26 -28.18 -18.96
C ARG A 319 25.32 -28.22 -17.77
N LEU A 320 24.05 -27.87 -17.94
CA LEU A 320 23.06 -27.81 -16.89
C LEU A 320 22.06 -28.97 -16.98
N ARG A 321 21.89 -29.68 -15.87
CA ARG A 321 20.75 -30.58 -15.67
C ARG A 321 19.72 -29.88 -14.78
N CYS A 322 18.60 -29.50 -15.36
CA CYS A 322 17.52 -28.79 -14.68
C CYS A 322 16.39 -29.75 -14.29
N ARG A 323 15.80 -29.49 -13.13
CA ARG A 323 14.53 -30.11 -12.69
C ARG A 323 13.33 -29.35 -13.25
N PRO A 324 12.11 -29.94 -13.21
CA PRO A 324 10.89 -29.22 -13.55
C PRO A 324 10.78 -27.91 -12.75
N PRO A 325 10.25 -26.84 -13.37
CA PRO A 325 10.12 -25.55 -12.71
C PRO A 325 9.15 -25.61 -11.53
N VAL A 326 9.52 -24.97 -10.42
CA VAL A 326 8.68 -24.76 -9.25
C VAL A 326 8.44 -23.27 -9.09
N GLY A 327 7.23 -22.82 -9.41
CA GLY A 327 6.89 -21.40 -9.47
C GLY A 327 7.61 -20.69 -10.61
N GLN A 328 8.41 -19.66 -10.30
CA GLN A 328 9.16 -18.88 -11.31
C GLN A 328 10.58 -19.36 -11.56
N TYR A 329 11.05 -20.38 -10.84
CA TYR A 329 12.43 -20.83 -10.87
C TYR A 329 12.50 -22.32 -11.16
N GLN A 330 13.62 -22.74 -11.72
CA GLN A 330 14.01 -24.13 -11.87
C GLN A 330 15.37 -24.32 -11.21
N LEU A 331 15.51 -25.40 -10.44
CA LEU A 331 16.78 -25.80 -9.85
C LEU A 331 17.56 -26.59 -10.88
N CYS A 332 18.79 -26.18 -11.11
CA CYS A 332 19.71 -26.83 -12.02
C CYS A 332 21.05 -27.09 -11.34
N GLN A 333 21.74 -28.12 -11.81
CA GLN A 333 23.06 -28.52 -11.34
C GLN A 333 23.99 -28.68 -12.55
N GLY A 334 25.28 -28.43 -12.33
CA GLY A 334 26.30 -28.69 -13.35
C GLY A 334 26.46 -30.18 -13.60
N VAL A 335 26.56 -30.57 -14.87
CA VAL A 335 26.97 -31.90 -15.28
C VAL A 335 28.46 -31.85 -15.63
N ALA A 336 29.23 -32.82 -15.14
CA ALA A 336 30.63 -32.96 -15.58
C ALA A 336 30.66 -33.17 -17.10
N PRO A 337 31.68 -32.61 -17.81
CA PRO A 337 31.82 -32.91 -19.23
C PRO A 337 31.94 -34.43 -19.43
N PRO A 338 31.39 -35.00 -20.52
CA PRO A 338 31.73 -36.38 -20.87
C PRO A 338 33.25 -36.46 -20.99
N GLY A 339 33.84 -37.37 -20.23
CA GLY A 339 35.29 -37.53 -20.09
C GLY A 339 35.97 -38.01 -21.36
#